data_AF-A0A972EV20-F1
#
_entry.id   AF-A0A972EV20-F1
#
_cell.length_a   1.000
_cell.length_b   1.000
_cell.length_c   1.000
_cell.angle_alpha   90.00
_cell.angle_beta   90.00
_cell.angle_gamma   90.00
#
_symmetry.space_group_name_H-M   'P 1'
#
loop_
_entity.id
_entity.type
_entity.pdbx_description
1 polymer ?
#
loop_
_entity_poly.entity_id
_entity_poly.type
_entity_poly.pdbx_seq_one_letter_code
_entity_poly.pdbx_strand_id
1 'polypeptide(L)' 'MADKNQKVKKENRFKRWWRETVGELRKVTWPTPREAWRLTKIVLLVMVIMGAVLGGLDFMFTKLVGLVLG' A
#
# COMPACT_ATOMS: atom_id res chain seq x y z
N MET A 1 -30.49 -41.52 29.88
CA MET A 1 -30.72 -40.54 28.79
C MET A 1 -30.06 -39.24 29.22
N ALA A 2 -28.86 -38.93 28.73
CA ALA A 2 -28.14 -37.71 29.08
C ALA A 2 -28.31 -36.70 27.94
N ASP A 3 -29.15 -35.71 28.19
CA ASP A 3 -29.47 -34.60 27.31
C ASP A 3 -28.19 -33.78 27.01
N LYS A 4 -27.68 -33.88 25.78
CA LYS A 4 -26.60 -33.02 25.29
C LYS A 4 -27.19 -31.64 25.03
N ASN A 5 -27.23 -30.84 26.10
CA ASN A 5 -27.54 -29.41 26.04
C ASN A 5 -26.51 -28.70 25.15
N GLN A 6 -26.84 -28.54 23.87
CA GLN A 6 -26.08 -27.75 22.91
C GLN A 6 -26.19 -26.27 23.30
N LYS A 7 -25.23 -25.81 24.10
CA LYS A 7 -25.02 -24.38 24.33
C LYS A 7 -24.65 -23.72 23.00
N VAL A 8 -25.63 -23.15 22.32
CA VAL A 8 -25.44 -22.27 21.17
C VAL A 8 -24.58 -21.10 21.63
N LYS A 9 -23.27 -21.20 21.40
CA LYS A 9 -22.31 -20.13 21.67
C LYS A 9 -22.74 -18.93 20.81
N LYS A 10 -23.31 -17.91 21.44
CA LYS A 10 -23.51 -16.59 20.82
C LYS A 10 -22.18 -16.18 20.20
N GLU A 11 -22.08 -16.15 18.88
CA GLU A 11 -20.87 -15.68 18.23
C GLU A 11 -20.64 -14.23 18.62
N ASN A 12 -19.50 -13.95 19.25
CA ASN A 12 -19.08 -12.59 19.54
C ASN A 12 -19.08 -11.80 18.22
N ARG A 13 -19.77 -10.66 18.18
CA ARG A 13 -19.91 -9.78 17.00
C ARG A 13 -18.58 -9.53 16.27
N PHE A 14 -17.50 -9.37 17.04
CA PHE A 14 -16.13 -9.24 16.53
C PHE A 14 -15.63 -10.48 15.76
N LYS A 15 -15.94 -11.70 16.22
CA LYS A 15 -15.55 -12.95 15.56
C LYS A 15 -16.33 -13.19 14.26
N ARG A 16 -17.56 -12.66 14.18
CA ARG A 16 -18.33 -12.63 12.94
C ARG A 16 -17.75 -11.60 11.96
N TRP A 17 -17.52 -10.37 12.42
CA TRP A 17 -16.90 -9.30 11.62
C TRP A 17 -15.52 -9.70 11.07
N TRP A 18 -14.64 -10.29 11.89
CA TRP A 18 -13.33 -10.77 11.43
C TRP A 18 -13.42 -11.80 10.30
N ARG A 19 -14.42 -12.68 10.37
CA ARG A 19 -14.63 -13.74 9.38
C ARG A 19 -15.20 -13.20 8.08
N GLU A 20 -16.10 -12.23 8.17
CA GLU A 20 -16.62 -11.48 7.01
C GLU A 20 -15.46 -10.75 6.30
N THR A 21 -14.66 -9.97 7.04
CA THR A 21 -13.50 -9.23 6.51
C THR A 21 -12.46 -10.15 5.87
N VAL A 22 -12.09 -11.28 6.49
CA VAL A 22 -11.15 -12.25 5.89
C VAL A 22 -11.75 -12.91 4.64
N GLY A 23 -13.06 -13.15 4.63
CA GLY A 23 -13.77 -13.66 3.45
C GLY A 23 -13.70 -12.71 2.26
N GLU A 24 -13.78 -11.40 2.49
CA GLU A 24 -13.66 -10.37 1.46
C GLU A 24 -12.21 -10.08 1.07
N LEU A 25 -11.26 -10.11 2.00
CA LEU A 25 -9.83 -10.01 1.68
C LEU A 25 -9.37 -11.13 0.75
N ARG A 26 -9.96 -12.33 0.82
CA ARG A 26 -9.67 -13.42 -0.13
C ARG A 26 -10.15 -13.15 -1.55
N LYS A 27 -11.08 -12.21 -1.74
CA LYS A 27 -11.51 -11.74 -3.08
C LYS A 27 -10.54 -10.75 -3.68
N VAL A 28 -9.65 -10.14 -2.87
CA VAL A 28 -8.59 -9.28 -3.37
C VAL A 28 -7.55 -10.16 -4.07
N THR A 29 -7.43 -9.95 -5.37
CA THR A 29 -6.36 -10.53 -6.18
C THR A 29 -5.04 -9.88 -5.81
N TRP A 30 -4.34 -10.48 -4.85
CA TRP A 30 -2.98 -10.07 -4.54
C TRP A 30 -2.08 -10.36 -5.75
N PRO A 31 -1.30 -9.37 -6.20
CA PRO A 31 -0.40 -9.54 -7.32
C PRO A 31 0.64 -10.62 -6.99
N THR A 32 1.06 -11.36 -8.01
CA THR A 32 2.12 -12.35 -7.81
C THR A 32 3.42 -11.64 -7.39
N PRO A 33 4.32 -12.27 -6.61
CA PRO A 33 5.57 -11.65 -6.19
C PRO A 33 6.40 -11.12 -7.37
N ARG A 34 6.33 -11.78 -8.53
CA ARG A 34 7.02 -11.36 -9.76
C ARG A 34 6.43 -10.07 -10.35
N GLU A 35 5.11 -9.94 -10.36
CA GLU A 35 4.42 -8.73 -10.84
C GLU A 35 4.68 -7.55 -9.91
N ALA A 36 4.61 -7.77 -8.59
CA ALA A 36 4.94 -6.76 -7.60
C ALA A 36 6.36 -6.21 -7.83
N TRP A 37 7.35 -7.09 -8.03
CA TRP A 37 8.72 -6.67 -8.34
C TRP A 37 8.85 -5.88 -9.65
N ARG A 38 8.11 -6.26 -10.70
CA ARG A 38 8.12 -5.52 -11.97
C ARG A 38 7.55 -4.12 -11.80
N LEU A 39 6.41 -3.99 -11.12
CA LEU A 39 5.77 -2.71 -10.86
C LEU A 39 6.64 -1.81 -9.99
N THR A 40 7.22 -2.34 -8.91
CA THR A 40 8.13 -1.58 -8.05
C THR A 40 9.35 -1.05 -8.80
N LYS A 41 9.95 -1.85 -9.70
CA LYS A 41 11.08 -1.38 -10.53
C LYS A 41 10.71 -0.19 -11.41
N ILE A 42 9.52 -0.22 -12.02
CA ILE A 42 9.03 0.89 -12.87
C ILE A 42 8.85 2.14 -12.01
N VAL A 43 8.20 2.01 -10.85
CA VAL A 43 7.99 3.15 -9.94
C VAL A 43 9.32 3.73 -9.48
N LEU A 44 10.29 2.87 -9.11
CA LEU A 44 11.62 3.30 -8.69
C LEU A 44 12.34 4.10 -9.79
N LEU A 45 12.26 3.62 -11.04
CA LEU A 45 12.84 4.31 -12.20
C LEU A 45 12.21 5.70 -12.39
N VAL A 46 10.88 5.78 -12.35
CA VAL A 46 10.16 7.05 -12.51
C VAL A 46 10.48 8.02 -11.38
N MET A 47 10.58 7.54 -10.14
CA MET A 47 10.96 8.36 -8.99
C MET A 47 12.38 8.92 -9.13
N VAL A 48 13.34 8.13 -9.58
CA VAL A 48 14.72 8.60 -9.82
C VAL A 48 14.75 9.66 -10.92
N ILE A 49 14.02 9.46 -12.01
CA ILE A 49 13.93 10.44 -13.11
C ILE A 49 13.31 11.75 -12.62
N MET A 50 12.16 11.69 -11.94
CA MET A 50 11.50 12.87 -11.39
C MET A 50 12.41 13.60 -10.37
N GLY A 51 13.07 12.86 -9.49
CA GLY A 51 14.01 13.43 -8.53
C GLY A 51 15.19 14.14 -9.20
N ALA A 52 15.75 13.55 -10.27
CA ALA A 52 16.81 14.17 -11.05
C ALA A 52 16.35 15.43 -11.79
N VAL A 53 15.14 15.42 -12.36
CA VAL A 53 14.54 16.57 -13.03
C VAL A 53 14.31 17.71 -12.05
N LEU A 54 13.64 17.44 -10.93
CA LEU A 54 13.37 18.43 -9.89
C LEU A 54 14.68 18.97 -9.33
N GLY A 55 15.59 18.10 -8.87
CA GLY A 55 16.87 18.53 -8.32
C GLY A 55 17.74 19.31 -9.31
N GLY A 56 17.71 18.94 -10.59
CA GLY A 56 18.40 19.70 -11.65
C GLY A 56 17.80 21.09 -11.86
N LEU A 57 16.47 21.19 -11.89
CA LEU A 57 15.76 22.46 -12.00
C LEU A 57 15.99 23.34 -10.77
N ASP A 58 15.90 22.79 -9.56
CA ASP A 58 16.16 23.48 -8.29
C ASP A 58 17.58 24.07 -8.27
N PHE A 59 18.58 23.31 -8.75
CA PHE A 59 19.95 23.79 -8.87
C PHE A 59 20.09 24.95 -9.87
N MET A 60 19.45 24.82 -11.05
CA MET A 60 19.46 25.89 -12.06
C MET A 60 18.77 27.16 -11.56
N PHE A 61 17.61 27.04 -10.91
CA PHE A 61 16.90 28.17 -10.34
C PHE A 61 17.68 28.81 -9.20
N THR A 62 18.32 28.04 -8.33
CA THR A 62 19.16 28.58 -7.24
C THR A 62 20.31 29.41 -7.80
N LYS A 63 20.96 28.95 -8.88
CA LYS A 63 22.03 29.69 -9.55
C LYS A 63 21.52 30.96 -10.24
N LEU A 64 20.39 30.90 -10.93
CA LEU A 64 19.78 32.06 -11.58
C LEU A 64 19.34 33.12 -10.57
N VAL A 65 18.62 32.71 -9.52
CA VAL A 65 18.16 33.60 -8.46
C VAL A 65 19.34 34.21 -7.71
N GLY A 66 20.38 33.42 -7.42
CA GLY A 66 21.60 33.94 -6.79
C GLY A 66 22.36 34.95 -7.66
N LEU A 67 22.27 34.87 -8.99
CA LEU A 67 22.86 35.82 -9.92
C LEU A 67 22.00 37.09 -10.11
N VAL A 68 20.70 37.00 -9.85
CA VAL A 68 19.76 38.15 -9.92
C VAL A 68 19.69 38.91 -8.60
N LEU A 69 19.81 38.21 -7.46
CA LEU A 69 19.77 38.80 -6.12
C LEU A 69 21.13 39.21 -5.57
N GLY A 70 22.22 38.69 -6.15
CA GLY A 70 23.59 39.17 -5.92
C GLY A 70 23.94 40.32 -6.85
#